data_AF-A0A7C5KF51-F1
#
_entry.id   AF-A0A7C5KF51-F1
#
_cell.length_a   1.000
_cell.length_b   1.000
_cell.length_c   1.000
_cell.angle_alpha   90.00
_cell.angle_beta   90.00
_cell.angle_gamma   90.00
#
_symmetry.space_group_name_H-M   'P 1'
#
loop_
_entity.id
_entity.type
_entity.pdbx_description
1 polymer ?
#
loop_
_entity_poly.entity_id
_entity_poly.type
_entity_poly.pdbx_seq_one_letter_code
_entity_poly.pdbx_strand_id
1 'polypeptide(L)' 'MITIHLHQEEAQILKGYVRQELDELHSEIVHTDDWEFRNYLKEVRSILARIHENLERVLGKDQDSPGAGLAREAEEA' A
#
# COMPACT_ATOMS: atom_id res chain seq x y z
N MET A 1 16.29 -4.98 -10.07
CA MET A 1 14.89 -4.60 -9.78
C MET A 1 14.03 -5.81 -10.08
N ILE A 2 13.31 -6.32 -9.09
CA ILE A 2 12.41 -7.47 -9.27
C ILE A 2 11.01 -6.91 -9.48
N THR A 3 10.36 -7.29 -10.57
CA THR A 3 8.97 -6.90 -10.88
C THR A 3 8.09 -8.12 -10.66
N ILE A 4 7.08 -7.99 -9.81
CA ILE A 4 6.09 -9.03 -9.55
C ILE A 4 4.77 -8.56 -10.17
N HIS A 5 4.17 -9.40 -11.00
CA HIS A 5 2.84 -9.17 -11.54
C HIS A 5 1.83 -9.83 -10.60
N LEU A 6 0.91 -9.04 -10.06
CA LEU A 6 -0.18 -9.52 -9.21
C LEU A 6 -1.50 -9.22 -9.91
N HIS A 7 -2.43 -10.17 -9.86
CA HIS A 7 -3.83 -9.91 -10.18
C HIS A 7 -4.44 -8.95 -9.14
N GLN A 8 -5.51 -8.25 -9.50
CA GLN A 8 -6.15 -7.26 -8.63
C GLN A 8 -6.57 -7.86 -7.28
N GLU A 9 -7.10 -9.08 -7.29
CA GLU A 9 -7.48 -9.83 -6.09
C GLU A 9 -6.25 -10.14 -5.21
N GLU A 10 -5.18 -10.67 -5.80
CA GLU A 10 -3.93 -10.97 -5.11
C GLU A 10 -3.31 -9.71 -4.48
N ALA A 11 -3.37 -8.58 -5.19
CA ALA A 11 -2.89 -7.30 -4.68
C ALA A 11 -3.74 -6.76 -3.52
N GLN A 12 -5.06 -6.95 -3.53
CA GLN A 12 -5.93 -6.58 -2.41
C GLN A 12 -5.68 -7.47 -1.19
N ILE A 13 -5.53 -8.78 -1.40
CA ILE A 13 -5.19 -9.76 -0.35
C ILE A 13 -3.84 -9.39 0.27
N LEU A 14 -2.81 -9.16 -0.55
CA LEU A 14 -1.48 -8.80 -0.10
C LEU A 14 -1.49 -7.47 0.67
N LYS A 15 -2.26 -6.46 0.20
CA LYS A 15 -2.43 -5.20 0.94
C LYS A 15 -2.99 -5.44 2.34
N GLY A 16 -4.00 -6.30 2.46
CA GLY A 16 -4.58 -6.70 3.73
C GLY A 16 -3.54 -7.32 4.67
N TYR A 17 -2.78 -8.29 4.18
CA TYR A 17 -1.71 -8.92 4.95
C TYR A 17 -0.63 -7.93 5.38
N VAL A 18 -0.12 -7.10 4.46
CA VAL A 18 0.90 -6.11 4.78
C VAL A 18 0.42 -5.11 5.83
N ARG A 19 -0.86 -4.71 5.77
CA ARG A 19 -1.46 -3.84 6.80
C ARG A 19 -1.50 -4.52 8.17
N GLN A 20 -1.93 -5.78 8.24
CA GLN A 20 -1.96 -6.53 9.49
C GLN A 20 -0.55 -6.65 10.10
N GLU A 21 0.44 -7.02 9.30
CA GLU A 21 1.83 -7.13 9.74
C GLU A 21 2.40 -5.79 10.24
N LEU A 22 2.01 -4.68 9.62
CA LEU A 22 2.41 -3.34 10.09
C LEU A 22 1.86 -3.01 11.48
N ASP A 23 0.61 -3.41 11.76
CA ASP A 23 -0.03 -3.23 13.07
C ASP A 23 0.64 -4.14 14.14
N GLU A 24 0.95 -5.38 13.79
CA GLU A 24 1.65 -6.33 14.65
C GLU A 24 3.08 -5.87 14.98
N LEU A 25 3.85 -5.44 13.96
CA LEU A 25 5.20 -4.89 14.14
C LEU A 25 5.20 -3.62 14.99
N HIS A 26 4.16 -2.79 14.92
CA HIS A 26 4.07 -1.63 15.77
C HIS A 26 4.03 -2.03 17.25
N SER A 27 3.22 -3.04 17.58
CA SER A 27 3.19 -3.61 18.94
C SER A 27 4.55 -4.20 19.32
N GLU A 28 5.16 -5.00 18.45
CA GLU A 28 6.44 -5.66 18.74
C GLU A 28 7.58 -4.66 18.99
N ILE A 29 7.67 -3.59 18.20
CA ILE A 29 8.66 -2.51 18.38
C ILE A 29 8.51 -1.84 19.75
N VAL A 30 7.27 -1.61 20.19
CA VAL A 30 6.97 -0.96 21.47
C VAL A 30 7.40 -1.84 22.65
N HIS A 31 7.22 -3.16 22.55
CA HIS A 31 7.49 -4.10 23.63
C HIS A 31 8.89 -4.74 23.58
N THR A 32 9.70 -4.44 22.56
CA THR A 32 11.06 -4.97 22.42
C THR A 32 12.06 -4.08 23.16
N ASP A 33 12.72 -4.58 24.21
CA ASP A 33 13.72 -3.81 24.96
C ASP A 33 15.12 -3.80 24.34
N ASP A 34 15.44 -4.82 23.54
CA ASP A 34 16.72 -4.90 22.83
C ASP A 34 16.82 -3.83 21.74
N TRP A 35 17.83 -2.97 21.82
CA TRP A 35 17.95 -1.82 20.92
C TRP A 35 18.26 -2.22 19.48
N GLU A 36 19.13 -3.21 19.28
CA GLU A 36 19.53 -3.65 17.94
C GLU A 36 18.34 -4.33 17.25
N PHE A 37 17.65 -5.21 17.97
CA PHE A 37 16.44 -5.88 17.48
C PHE A 37 15.31 -4.88 17.22
N ARG A 38 15.10 -3.90 18.10
CA ARG A 38 14.11 -2.83 17.88
C ARG A 38 14.42 -2.02 16.61
N ASN A 39 15.69 -1.76 16.31
CA ASN A 39 16.07 -1.08 15.06
C ASN A 39 15.83 -1.95 13.83
N TYR A 40 16.17 -3.24 13.91
CA TYR A 40 15.83 -4.19 12.85
C TYR A 40 14.31 -4.20 12.57
N LEU A 41 13.47 -4.27 13.60
CA LEU A 41 12.01 -4.23 13.43
C LEU A 41 11.52 -2.93 12.79
N LYS A 42 12.15 -1.78 13.11
CA LYS A 42 11.83 -0.50 12.44
C LYS A 42 12.21 -0.51 10.96
N GLU A 43 13.32 -1.13 10.58
CA GLU A 43 13.70 -1.29 9.18
C GLU A 43 12.69 -2.17 8.43
N VAL A 44 12.30 -3.29 9.02
CA VAL A 44 11.25 -4.17 8.46
C VAL A 44 9.95 -3.41 8.27
N ARG A 45 9.50 -2.67 9.31
CA ARG A 45 8.31 -1.82 9.23
C ARG A 45 8.41 -0.79 8.10
N SER A 46 9.57 -0.17 7.91
CA SER A 46 9.81 0.80 6.82
C SER A 46 9.67 0.15 5.44
N ILE A 47 10.22 -1.05 5.27
CA ILE A 47 10.10 -1.82 4.02
C ILE A 47 8.63 -2.17 3.74
N LEU A 48 7.91 -2.69 4.73
CA LEU A 48 6.49 -3.03 4.59
C LEU A 48 5.62 -1.82 4.31
N ALA A 49 5.89 -0.67 4.94
CA ALA A 49 5.17 0.58 4.66
C ALA A 49 5.33 1.00 3.20
N ARG A 50 6.55 0.91 2.64
CA ARG A 50 6.80 1.20 1.22
C ARG A 50 6.10 0.22 0.29
N ILE A 51 6.01 -1.05 0.67
CA ILE A 51 5.24 -2.05 -0.09
C ILE A 51 3.75 -1.71 -0.05
N HIS A 52 3.21 -1.37 1.13
CA HIS A 52 1.82 -0.96 1.29
C HIS A 52 1.47 0.26 0.43
N GLU A 53 2.27 1.32 0.48
CA GLU A 53 2.07 2.53 -0.35
C GLU A 53 2.11 2.22 -1.85
N ASN A 54 3.00 1.32 -2.28
CA ASN A 54 3.06 0.90 -3.67
C ASN A 54 1.81 0.11 -4.07
N LEU A 55 1.31 -0.78 -3.20
CA LEU A 55 0.07 -1.52 -3.43
C LEU A 55 -1.13 -0.58 -3.49
N GLU A 56 -1.22 0.41 -2.59
CA GLU A 56 -2.26 1.44 -2.63
C GLU A 56 -2.21 2.26 -3.92
N ARG A 57 -1.01 2.63 -4.39
CA ARG A 57 -0.85 3.35 -5.65
C ARG A 57 -1.27 2.48 -6.86
N VAL A 58 -0.94 1.20 -6.85
CA VAL A 58 -1.32 0.29 -7.95
C VAL A 58 -2.82 0.06 -7.97
N LEU A 59 -3.43 -0.20 -6.80
CA LEU A 59 -4.86 -0.46 -6.67
C LEU A 59 -5.73 0.79 -6.82
N GLY A 60 -5.22 1.96 -6.41
CA GLY A 60 -5.91 3.25 -6.53
C GLY A 60 -5.93 3.78 -7.97
N LYS A 61 -4.92 3.44 -8.78
CA LYS A 61 -4.89 3.79 -10.21
C LYS A 61 -6.00 3.14 -11.02
N ASP A 62 -6.57 2.03 -10.56
CA ASP A 62 -7.73 1.39 -11.19
C ASP A 62 -9.08 2.03 -10.80
N GLN A 63 -9.11 2.98 -9.84
CA GLN A 63 -10.32 3.70 -9.43
C GLN A 63 -10.42 5.14 -9.97
N ASP A 64 -9.36 5.71 -10.54
CA ASP A 64 -9.37 7.03 -11.21
C ASP A 64 -9.80 6.96 -12.69
N SER A 65 -10.88 6.23 -12.98
CA SER A 65 -11.63 6.41 -14.23
C SER A 65 -13.13 6.31 -14.02
N PRO A 66 -13.72 7.42 -13.52
CA PRO A 66 -15.02 7.86 -14.02
C PRO A 66 -14.91 9.32 -14.47
N GLY A 67 -14.89 9.57 -15.79
CA GLY A 67 -15.45 10.84 -16.31
C GLY A 67 -14.63 11.74 -17.23
N ALA A 68 -13.52 11.33 -17.86
CA ALA A 68 -12.94 12.10 -18.98
C ALA A 68 -13.60 11.76 -20.34
N GLY A 69 -14.89 11.46 -20.31
CA GLY A 69 -15.68 10.95 -21.42
C GLY A 69 -17.08 11.56 -21.46
N LEU A 70 -17.18 12.87 -21.24
CA LEU A 70 -18.33 13.67 -21.67
C LEU A 70 -17.81 14.89 -22.43
N ALA A 71 -17.26 14.63 -23.62
CA ALA A 71 -17.50 15.56 -24.71
C ALA A 71 -19.01 15.50 -25.00
N ARG A 72 -19.74 16.56 -24.65
CA ARG A 72 -20.84 17.11 -25.47
C ARG A 72 -21.44 18.37 -24.85
N GLU A 73 -21.18 19.48 -25.55
CA GLU A 73 -22.18 20.47 -25.96
C GLU A 73 -23.17 20.95 -24.88
N ALA A 74 -22.82 22.00 -24.13
CA ALA A 74 -23.80 22.98 -23.60
C ALA A 74 -23.10 24.12 -22.84
N GLU A 75 -22.48 25.08 -23.55
CA GLU A 75 -22.39 26.46 -23.03
C GLU A 75 -22.25 27.48 -24.17
N GLU A 76 -23.14 27.37 -25.15
CA GLU A 76 -23.60 28.50 -25.96
C GLU A 76 -25.13 28.49 -25.91
N ALA A 77 -25.71 29.16 -24.90
CA ALA A 77 -27.11 29.59 -24.89
C ALA A 77 -27.27 30.76 -23.90
#